data_AF-A0A6B2G2S5-F1
#
_entry.id   AF-A0A6B2G2S5-F1
#
_cell.length_a   1.000
_cell.length_b   1.000
_cell.length_c   1.000
_cell.angle_alpha   90.00
_cell.angle_beta   90.00
_cell.angle_gamma   90.00
#
_symmetry.space_group_name_H-M   'P 1'
#
loop_
_entity.id
_entity.type
_entity.pdbx_description
1 polymer ?
#
loop_
_entity_poly.entity_id
_entity_poly.type
_entity_poly.pdbx_seq_one_letter_code
_entity_poly.pdbx_strand_id
1 'polypeptide(L)'
;LEFASPLSSEHCFEGIVAVARNSLRILVAEKLGQTFHKTSYPLKYTPRKFLLETSSKTFFIIESEYNALNTKSASERKKHIANELNEALIMDEAPDLVESYIHRFLNREIGTPKAGIGTWASLIRVFNPLKLETLDLYEFPQNEGLHCMTLGRFANRVVDHYLIVGASTGLILNPRVSNGGIFYTFVVQFFQDG
;
A
#
# COMPACT_ATOMS: atom_id res chain seq x y z
N LEU A 1 0.42 28.91 12.39
CA LEU A 1 0.57 30.08 11.50
C LEU A 1 0.73 31.27 12.43
N GLU A 2 1.78 32.06 12.28
CA GLU A 2 2.08 33.16 13.21
C GLU A 2 1.75 34.51 12.58
N PHE A 3 2.06 34.67 11.29
CA PHE A 3 1.74 35.86 10.53
C PHE A 3 1.39 35.50 9.09
N ALA A 4 0.55 36.30 8.45
CA ALA A 4 0.21 36.18 7.04
C ALA A 4 -0.05 37.56 6.44
N SER A 5 0.38 37.77 5.20
CA SER A 5 0.15 38.99 4.43
C SER A 5 -0.20 38.65 2.98
N PRO A 6 -1.03 39.45 2.30
CA PRO A 6 -1.22 39.32 0.86
C PRO A 6 0.11 39.40 0.10
N LEU A 7 0.22 38.64 -0.97
CA LEU A 7 1.34 38.63 -1.92
C LEU A 7 0.77 38.73 -3.34
N SER A 8 1.36 39.60 -4.15
CA SER A 8 1.11 39.64 -5.59
C SER A 8 2.45 39.75 -6.31
N SER A 9 2.73 38.81 -7.22
CA SER A 9 3.94 38.74 -8.02
C SER A 9 3.65 38.12 -9.40
N GLU A 10 4.61 38.19 -10.32
CA GLU A 10 4.48 37.61 -11.66
C GLU A 10 4.21 36.09 -11.63
N HIS A 11 4.77 35.39 -10.65
CA HIS A 11 4.58 33.96 -10.47
C HIS A 11 3.37 33.61 -9.58
N CYS A 12 2.68 34.61 -9.02
CA CYS A 12 1.57 34.45 -8.09
C CYS A 12 0.73 35.72 -8.02
N PHE A 13 -0.24 35.87 -8.92
CA PHE A 13 -1.05 37.09 -9.03
C PHE A 13 -1.89 37.38 -7.78
N GLU A 14 -2.39 36.32 -7.12
CA GLU A 14 -3.17 36.40 -5.88
C GLU A 14 -2.71 35.30 -4.91
N GLY A 15 -1.81 35.65 -3.99
CA GLY A 15 -1.26 34.74 -3.00
C GLY A 15 -1.23 35.31 -1.60
N ILE A 16 -0.81 34.47 -0.67
CA ILE A 16 -0.60 34.82 0.74
C ILE A 16 0.80 34.35 1.10
N VAL A 17 1.63 35.26 1.60
CA VAL A 17 2.88 34.90 2.26
C VAL A 17 2.61 34.70 3.74
N ALA A 18 3.06 33.58 4.30
CA ALA A 18 2.85 33.24 5.69
C ALA A 18 4.13 32.74 6.37
N VAL A 19 4.26 33.05 7.66
CA VAL A 19 5.32 32.53 8.53
C VAL A 19 4.70 31.51 9.48
N ALA A 20 5.29 30.32 9.55
CA ALA A 20 4.92 29.27 10.47
C ALA A 20 6.16 28.61 11.04
N ARG A 21 6.41 28.82 12.35
CA ARG A 21 7.64 28.37 13.02
C ARG A 21 8.87 28.85 12.23
N ASN A 22 9.73 27.92 11.82
CA ASN A 22 10.96 28.21 11.07
C ASN A 22 10.76 28.14 9.54
N SER A 23 9.52 28.23 9.04
CA SER A 23 9.22 28.16 7.60
C SER A 23 8.46 29.38 7.10
N LEU A 24 8.97 29.98 6.01
CA LEU A 24 8.22 30.91 5.16
C LEU A 24 7.48 30.08 4.09
N ARG A 25 6.19 30.33 3.90
CA ARG A 25 5.34 29.62 2.94
C ARG A 25 4.59 30.61 2.07
N ILE A 26 4.62 30.41 0.76
CA ILE A 26 3.75 31.11 -0.19
C ILE A 26 2.58 30.18 -0.50
N LEU A 27 1.36 30.68 -0.31
CA LEU A 27 0.11 29.92 -0.44
C LEU A 27 -0.78 30.58 -1.49
N VAL A 28 -1.49 29.78 -2.27
CA VAL A 28 -2.46 30.23 -3.27
C VAL A 28 -3.80 29.54 -3.02
N ALA A 29 -4.88 30.31 -2.99
CA ALA A 29 -6.22 29.79 -2.74
C ALA A 29 -6.95 29.48 -4.06
N GLU A 30 -6.71 28.29 -4.63
CA GLU A 30 -7.27 27.94 -5.95
C GLU A 30 -8.74 27.46 -5.92
N LYS A 31 -9.19 26.89 -4.79
CA LYS A 31 -10.49 26.19 -4.69
C LYS A 31 -11.34 26.72 -3.53
N LEU A 32 -11.64 28.01 -3.56
CA LEU A 32 -12.43 28.73 -2.52
C LEU A 32 -13.85 28.18 -2.30
N GLY A 33 -14.40 27.41 -3.25
CA GLY A 33 -15.72 26.77 -3.15
C GLY A 33 -15.73 25.34 -2.62
N GLN A 34 -14.56 24.72 -2.35
CA GLN A 34 -14.49 23.37 -1.80
C GLN A 34 -14.28 23.42 -0.28
N THR A 35 -15.21 22.83 0.46
CA THR A 35 -15.13 22.75 1.94
C THR A 35 -14.18 21.66 2.43
N PHE A 36 -13.87 20.67 1.59
CA PHE A 36 -13.01 19.55 1.94
C PHE A 36 -11.71 19.57 1.12
N HIS A 37 -10.59 19.68 1.83
CA HIS A 37 -9.28 19.39 1.27
C HIS A 37 -9.03 17.89 1.36
N LYS A 38 -8.57 17.27 0.27
CA LYS A 38 -8.18 15.87 0.24
C LYS A 38 -6.71 15.76 -0.18
N THR A 39 -6.00 14.89 0.51
CA THR A 39 -4.68 14.42 0.11
C THR A 39 -4.75 12.91 0.03
N SER A 40 -4.20 12.33 -1.03
CA SER A 40 -4.28 10.90 -1.29
C SER A 40 -2.92 10.25 -1.06
N TYR A 41 -2.93 9.07 -0.45
CA TYR A 41 -1.77 8.18 -0.38
C TYR A 41 -2.10 6.90 -1.18
N PRO A 42 -1.30 6.53 -2.20
CA PRO A 42 -1.56 5.34 -2.99
C PRO A 42 -1.33 4.06 -2.17
N LEU A 43 -2.28 3.14 -2.23
CA LEU A 43 -2.19 1.81 -1.63
C LEU A 43 -1.90 0.76 -2.71
N LYS A 44 -1.51 -0.44 -2.30
CA LYS A 44 -1.11 -1.51 -3.23
C LYS A 44 -2.29 -2.37 -3.64
N TYR A 45 -3.15 -2.74 -2.69
CA TYR A 45 -4.37 -3.51 -2.89
C TYR A 45 -5.58 -2.75 -2.36
N THR A 46 -6.78 -3.26 -2.64
CA THR A 46 -8.01 -2.63 -2.14
C THR A 46 -8.06 -2.66 -0.60
N PRO A 47 -8.11 -1.51 0.09
CA PRO A 47 -8.24 -1.46 1.55
C PRO A 47 -9.62 -1.99 1.98
N ARG A 48 -9.65 -2.84 3.02
CA ARG A 48 -10.90 -3.46 3.53
C ARG A 48 -11.32 -2.93 4.89
N LYS A 49 -10.37 -2.65 5.76
CA LYS A 49 -10.60 -2.10 7.11
C LYS A 49 -9.34 -1.38 7.57
N PHE A 50 -9.52 -0.33 8.38
CA PHE A 50 -8.42 0.26 9.12
C PHE A 50 -8.79 0.43 10.60
N LEU A 51 -7.77 0.53 11.45
CA LEU A 51 -7.87 0.84 12.87
C LEU A 51 -6.90 1.97 13.20
N LEU A 52 -7.31 2.87 14.08
CA LEU A 52 -6.44 3.91 14.62
C LEU A 52 -6.05 3.54 16.04
N GLU A 53 -4.76 3.43 16.31
CA GLU A 53 -4.26 3.47 17.67
C GLU A 53 -4.07 4.93 18.10
N THR A 54 -4.85 5.35 19.10
CA THR A 54 -4.98 6.78 19.42
C THR A 54 -3.73 7.32 20.10
N SER A 55 -3.05 6.50 20.92
CA SER A 55 -1.85 6.91 21.64
C SER A 55 -0.67 7.19 20.72
N SER A 56 -0.40 6.31 19.75
CA SER A 56 0.70 6.48 18.78
C SER A 56 0.29 7.23 17.51
N LYS A 57 -1.01 7.51 17.34
CA LYS A 57 -1.60 8.10 16.11
C LYS A 57 -1.30 7.29 14.86
N THR A 58 -1.19 5.96 15.00
CA THR A 58 -0.82 5.03 13.94
C THR A 58 -2.06 4.33 13.39
N PHE A 59 -2.13 4.21 12.07
CA PHE A 59 -3.15 3.42 11.39
C PHE A 59 -2.64 2.02 11.08
N PHE A 60 -3.46 1.02 11.34
CA PHE A 60 -3.32 -0.32 10.77
C PHE A 60 -4.34 -0.48 9.67
N ILE A 61 -3.92 -0.88 8.48
CA ILE A 61 -4.78 -1.03 7.30
C ILE A 61 -4.62 -2.45 6.77
N ILE A 62 -5.72 -3.18 6.59
CA ILE A 62 -5.71 -4.42 5.82
C ILE A 62 -6.05 -4.10 4.37
N GLU A 63 -5.19 -4.53 3.45
CA GLU A 63 -5.42 -4.45 2.01
C GLU A 63 -5.57 -5.88 1.47
N SER A 64 -6.63 -6.14 0.70
CA SER A 64 -6.88 -7.47 0.15
C SER A 64 -7.58 -7.40 -1.21
N GLU A 65 -6.94 -8.04 -2.19
CA GLU A 65 -7.39 -8.08 -3.58
C GLU A 65 -7.62 -9.50 -4.06
N TYR A 66 -8.74 -9.70 -4.74
CA TYR A 66 -9.07 -10.95 -5.41
C TYR A 66 -8.49 -10.95 -6.83
N ASN A 67 -8.15 -12.13 -7.34
CA ASN A 67 -7.58 -12.29 -8.68
C ASN A 67 -6.22 -11.57 -8.84
N ALA A 68 -5.43 -11.51 -7.77
CA ALA A 68 -4.14 -10.82 -7.71
C ALA A 68 -3.00 -11.72 -7.22
N LEU A 69 -1.77 -11.38 -7.65
CA LEU A 69 -0.52 -11.97 -7.16
C LEU A 69 0.11 -11.08 -6.08
N ASN A 70 0.70 -11.72 -5.06
CA ASN A 70 1.59 -11.06 -4.12
C ASN A 70 2.95 -10.73 -4.80
N THR A 71 3.79 -9.92 -4.14
CA THR A 71 5.08 -9.47 -4.73
C THR A 71 5.94 -10.63 -5.17
N LYS A 72 6.05 -11.66 -4.32
CA LYS A 72 6.88 -12.84 -4.58
C LYS A 72 6.41 -13.58 -5.83
N SER A 73 5.14 -13.95 -5.88
CA SER A 73 4.56 -14.70 -7.00
C SER A 73 4.56 -13.89 -8.30
N ALA A 74 4.34 -12.57 -8.21
CA ALA A 74 4.44 -11.67 -9.35
C ALA A 74 5.87 -11.61 -9.91
N SER A 75 6.89 -11.54 -9.04
CA SER A 75 8.30 -11.55 -9.44
C SER A 75 8.69 -12.87 -10.09
N GLU A 76 8.29 -14.00 -9.50
CA GLU A 76 8.54 -15.34 -10.04
C GLU A 76 7.88 -15.51 -11.42
N ARG A 77 6.62 -15.10 -11.56
CA ARG A 77 5.91 -15.13 -12.86
C ARG A 77 6.59 -14.24 -13.90
N LYS A 78 7.06 -13.05 -13.51
CA LYS A 78 7.78 -12.14 -14.41
C LYS A 78 9.10 -12.76 -14.90
N LYS A 79 9.85 -13.40 -14.01
CA LYS A 79 11.09 -14.11 -14.37
C LYS A 79 10.82 -15.29 -15.31
N HIS A 80 9.76 -16.06 -15.06
CA HIS A 80 9.36 -17.17 -15.93
C HIS A 80 9.07 -16.69 -17.36
N ILE A 81 8.25 -15.64 -17.50
CA ILE A 81 7.93 -15.06 -18.81
C ILE A 81 9.18 -14.49 -19.49
N ALA A 82 10.08 -13.87 -18.74
CA ALA A 82 11.34 -13.36 -19.29
C ALA A 82 12.22 -14.49 -19.86
N ASN A 83 12.25 -15.65 -19.21
CA ASN A 83 12.99 -16.82 -19.71
C ASN A 83 12.33 -17.40 -20.97
N GLU A 84 11.00 -17.54 -20.99
CA GLU A 84 10.26 -18.01 -22.18
C GLU A 84 10.48 -17.07 -23.38
N LEU A 85 10.46 -15.75 -23.15
CA LEU A 85 10.76 -14.75 -24.19
C LEU A 85 12.20 -14.87 -24.69
N ASN A 86 13.16 -15.13 -23.80
CA ASN A 86 14.55 -15.33 -24.17
C ASN A 86 14.68 -16.53 -25.11
N GLU A 87 14.15 -17.69 -24.71
CA GLU A 87 14.20 -18.93 -25.48
C GLU A 87 13.55 -18.78 -26.87
N ALA A 88 12.42 -18.07 -26.95
CA ALA A 88 11.72 -17.83 -28.20
C ALA A 88 12.48 -16.91 -29.17
N LEU A 89 13.19 -15.89 -28.65
CA LEU A 89 13.85 -14.88 -29.49
C LEU A 89 15.30 -15.26 -29.86
N ILE A 90 15.96 -16.12 -29.09
CA ILE A 90 17.37 -16.46 -29.30
C ILE A 90 17.63 -17.16 -30.64
N MET A 91 16.61 -17.76 -31.25
CA MET A 91 16.71 -18.44 -32.55
C MET A 91 16.52 -17.50 -33.74
N ASP A 92 15.80 -16.39 -33.57
CA ASP A 92 15.34 -15.52 -34.66
C ASP A 92 16.00 -14.12 -34.63
N GLU A 93 16.60 -13.71 -33.51
CA GLU A 93 17.09 -12.35 -33.29
C GLU A 93 18.55 -12.31 -32.81
N ALA A 94 19.22 -11.16 -33.03
CA ALA A 94 20.58 -10.94 -32.55
C ALA A 94 20.64 -10.85 -31.01
N PRO A 95 21.70 -11.38 -30.35
CA PRO A 95 21.80 -11.44 -28.89
C PRO A 95 21.57 -10.10 -28.17
N ASP A 96 22.16 -9.01 -28.67
CA ASP A 96 22.03 -7.67 -28.09
C ASP A 96 20.58 -7.17 -28.12
N LEU A 97 19.83 -7.54 -29.16
CA LEU A 97 18.44 -7.15 -29.31
C LEU A 97 17.55 -7.92 -28.33
N VAL A 98 17.79 -9.22 -28.16
CA VAL A 98 17.10 -10.09 -27.18
C VAL A 98 17.28 -9.55 -25.76
N GLU A 99 18.51 -9.23 -25.38
CA GLU A 99 18.81 -8.65 -24.06
C GLU A 99 18.04 -7.34 -23.84
N SER A 100 18.00 -6.47 -24.85
CA SER A 100 17.26 -5.21 -24.81
C SER A 100 15.74 -5.41 -24.60
N TYR A 101 15.16 -6.47 -25.19
CA TYR A 101 13.73 -6.78 -25.05
C TYR A 101 13.43 -7.29 -23.64
N ILE A 102 14.24 -8.21 -23.14
CA ILE A 102 14.09 -8.77 -21.79
C ILE A 102 14.24 -7.67 -20.74
N HIS A 103 15.26 -6.82 -20.87
CA HIS A 103 15.47 -5.70 -19.95
C HIS A 103 14.27 -4.73 -19.95
N ARG A 104 13.73 -4.39 -21.12
CA ARG A 104 12.50 -3.57 -21.22
C ARG A 104 11.29 -4.24 -20.57
N PHE A 105 11.12 -5.55 -20.77
CA PHE A 105 10.03 -6.30 -20.15
C PHE A 105 10.15 -6.34 -18.62
N LEU A 106 11.34 -6.63 -18.09
CA LEU A 106 11.61 -6.68 -16.65
C LEU A 106 11.42 -5.33 -15.96
N ASN A 107 11.65 -4.21 -16.65
CA ASN A 107 11.45 -2.87 -16.10
C ASN A 107 10.07 -2.28 -16.36
N ARG A 108 9.21 -2.97 -17.13
CA ARG A 108 7.85 -2.49 -17.36
C ARG A 108 7.02 -2.56 -16.08
N GLU A 109 6.41 -1.45 -15.71
CA GLU A 109 5.32 -1.41 -14.73
C GLU A 109 4.07 -2.02 -15.38
N ILE A 110 3.86 -3.31 -15.14
CA ILE A 110 2.64 -4.01 -15.52
C ILE A 110 1.72 -3.90 -14.32
N GLY A 111 0.49 -3.40 -14.53
CA GLY A 111 -0.55 -3.43 -13.50
C GLY A 111 -0.75 -4.84 -12.95
N THR A 112 -1.37 -4.98 -11.77
CA THR A 112 -1.53 -6.27 -11.10
C THR A 112 -2.05 -7.35 -12.07
N PRO A 113 -1.22 -8.36 -12.43
CA PRO A 113 -1.63 -9.39 -13.38
C PRO A 113 -2.82 -10.14 -12.81
N LYS A 114 -3.85 -10.36 -13.64
CA LYS A 114 -4.98 -11.23 -13.25
C LYS A 114 -4.43 -12.64 -13.02
N ALA A 115 -4.50 -13.07 -11.77
CA ALA A 115 -3.84 -14.27 -11.28
C ALA A 115 -4.66 -15.56 -11.47
N GLY A 116 -5.98 -15.43 -11.67
CA GLY A 116 -6.91 -16.52 -11.87
C GLY A 116 -7.94 -16.63 -10.73
N ILE A 117 -8.88 -17.56 -10.89
CA ILE A 117 -9.91 -17.84 -9.90
C ILE A 117 -9.27 -18.39 -8.61
N GLY A 118 -9.78 -17.99 -7.45
CA GLY A 118 -9.29 -18.46 -6.15
C GLY A 118 -7.95 -17.86 -5.70
N THR A 119 -7.40 -16.92 -6.47
CA THR A 119 -6.14 -16.25 -6.13
C THR A 119 -6.36 -14.98 -5.34
N TRP A 120 -5.53 -14.77 -4.33
CA TRP A 120 -5.59 -13.60 -3.45
C TRP A 120 -4.21 -13.07 -3.15
N ALA A 121 -4.12 -11.76 -3.06
CA ALA A 121 -2.97 -11.07 -2.49
C ALA A 121 -3.47 -10.14 -1.39
N SER A 122 -2.76 -10.13 -0.27
CA SER A 122 -3.12 -9.30 0.86
C SER A 122 -1.92 -8.89 1.69
N LEU A 123 -2.07 -7.80 2.42
CA LEU A 123 -1.06 -7.26 3.33
C LEU A 123 -1.70 -6.47 4.47
N ILE A 124 -0.95 -6.33 5.56
CA ILE A 124 -1.18 -5.32 6.58
C ILE A 124 -0.19 -4.18 6.34
N ARG A 125 -0.69 -2.95 6.40
CA ARG A 125 0.12 -1.73 6.39
C ARG A 125 -0.02 -1.02 7.73
N VAL A 126 1.12 -0.67 8.32
CA VAL A 126 1.22 0.28 9.43
C VAL A 126 1.53 1.65 8.83
N PHE A 127 0.71 2.65 9.11
CA PHE A 127 0.69 3.91 8.38
C PHE A 127 0.62 5.11 9.32
N ASN A 128 1.44 6.14 9.04
CA ASN A 128 1.37 7.43 9.72
C ASN A 128 0.57 8.43 8.86
N PRO A 129 -0.65 8.81 9.28
CA PRO A 129 -1.54 9.67 8.51
C PRO A 129 -1.10 11.15 8.52
N LEU A 130 -0.27 11.57 9.48
CA LEU A 130 0.20 12.95 9.59
C LEU A 130 1.37 13.22 8.66
N LYS A 131 2.27 12.24 8.52
CA LYS A 131 3.44 12.29 7.63
C LYS A 131 3.15 11.69 6.24
N LEU A 132 2.00 11.02 6.07
CA LEU A 132 1.62 10.27 4.87
C LEU A 132 2.70 9.24 4.47
N GLU A 133 3.16 8.45 5.43
CA GLU A 133 4.20 7.44 5.22
C GLU A 133 3.79 6.06 5.73
N THR A 134 4.29 5.02 5.07
CA THR A 134 4.19 3.65 5.57
C THR A 134 5.32 3.40 6.55
N LEU A 135 4.96 3.02 7.78
CA LEU A 135 5.92 2.68 8.83
C LEU A 135 6.38 1.23 8.73
N ASP A 136 5.46 0.33 8.40
CA ASP A 136 5.74 -1.09 8.27
C ASP A 136 4.73 -1.78 7.34
N LEU A 137 5.12 -2.92 6.77
CA LEU A 137 4.32 -3.69 5.84
C LEU A 137 4.57 -5.19 6.02
N TYR A 138 3.49 -5.93 6.29
CA TYR A 138 3.52 -7.38 6.33
C TYR A 138 2.67 -7.96 5.20
N GLU A 139 3.31 -8.60 4.22
CA GLU A 139 2.64 -9.24 3.08
C GLU A 139 2.36 -10.72 3.38
N PHE A 140 1.15 -11.18 3.09
CA PHE A 140 0.72 -12.55 3.40
C PHE A 140 1.08 -13.55 2.28
N PRO A 141 1.08 -14.86 2.61
CA PRO A 141 1.16 -15.91 1.62
C PRO A 141 0.12 -15.76 0.50
N GLN A 142 0.46 -16.28 -0.68
CA GLN A 142 -0.44 -16.27 -1.83
C GLN A 142 -1.71 -17.07 -1.50
N ASN A 143 -2.86 -16.58 -1.97
CA ASN A 143 -4.20 -17.17 -1.76
C ASN A 143 -4.75 -17.03 -0.34
N GLU A 144 -4.18 -16.14 0.46
CA GLU A 144 -4.77 -15.67 1.70
C GLU A 144 -5.42 -14.29 1.51
N GLY A 145 -6.72 -14.21 1.77
CA GLY A 145 -7.51 -12.97 1.71
C GLY A 145 -7.88 -12.48 3.11
N LEU A 146 -7.61 -11.21 3.43
CA LEU A 146 -7.90 -10.62 4.74
C LEU A 146 -9.29 -9.99 4.76
N HIS A 147 -10.06 -10.25 5.82
CA HIS A 147 -11.46 -9.83 5.91
C HIS A 147 -11.78 -8.99 7.16
N CYS A 148 -11.11 -9.27 8.28
CA CYS A 148 -11.37 -8.60 9.54
C CYS A 148 -10.09 -8.37 10.34
N MET A 149 -10.14 -7.37 11.21
CA MET A 149 -9.00 -6.98 12.05
C MET A 149 -9.52 -6.34 13.34
N THR A 150 -8.84 -6.59 14.45
CA THR A 150 -9.04 -5.91 15.74
C THR A 150 -7.72 -5.67 16.44
N LEU A 151 -7.65 -4.60 17.24
CA LEU A 151 -6.52 -4.26 18.08
C LEU A 151 -6.99 -4.30 19.53
N GLY A 152 -6.26 -4.98 20.40
CA GLY A 152 -6.65 -5.09 21.80
C GLY A 152 -5.54 -5.63 22.68
N ARG A 153 -5.88 -5.89 23.94
CA ARG A 153 -5.00 -6.51 24.92
C ARG A 153 -5.68 -7.74 25.50
N PHE A 154 -4.90 -8.76 25.84
CA PHE A 154 -5.43 -9.92 26.54
C PHE A 154 -5.43 -9.66 28.06
N ALA A 155 -6.44 -10.18 28.76
CA ALA A 155 -6.56 -9.99 30.21
C ALA A 155 -5.35 -10.52 30.99
N ASN A 156 -4.69 -11.56 30.49
CA ASN A 156 -3.47 -12.13 31.08
C ASN A 156 -2.18 -11.45 30.61
N ARG A 157 -2.25 -10.48 29.67
CA ARG A 157 -1.11 -9.73 29.11
C ARG A 157 -1.52 -8.28 28.85
N VAL A 158 -1.67 -7.52 29.93
CA VAL A 158 -2.23 -6.17 29.91
C VAL A 158 -1.28 -5.08 29.39
N VAL A 159 0.02 -5.39 29.26
CA VAL A 159 1.05 -4.43 28.82
C VAL A 159 1.14 -4.37 27.30
N ASP A 160 1.11 -5.52 26.64
CA ASP A 160 1.30 -5.62 25.19
C ASP A 160 0.00 -5.36 24.42
N HIS A 161 0.14 -4.81 23.22
CA HIS A 161 -0.97 -4.72 22.26
C HIS A 161 -0.87 -5.86 21.25
N TYR A 162 -2.04 -6.37 20.89
CA TYR A 162 -2.18 -7.48 19.96
C TYR A 162 -3.08 -7.06 18.81
N LEU A 163 -2.56 -7.17 17.60
CA LEU A 163 -3.32 -7.03 16.38
C LEU A 163 -3.75 -8.43 15.93
N ILE A 164 -5.05 -8.68 15.87
CA ILE A 164 -5.62 -9.94 15.41
C ILE A 164 -6.25 -9.71 14.05
N VAL A 165 -5.87 -10.53 13.06
CA VAL A 165 -6.33 -10.41 11.67
C VAL A 165 -6.88 -11.75 11.20
N GLY A 166 -8.11 -11.72 10.70
CA GLY A 166 -8.78 -12.89 10.13
C GLY A 166 -8.56 -12.99 8.63
N ALA A 167 -8.07 -14.15 8.19
CA ALA A 167 -7.78 -14.48 6.81
C ALA A 167 -8.56 -15.72 6.36
N SER A 168 -8.93 -15.78 5.08
CA SER A 168 -9.43 -16.99 4.41
C SER A 168 -8.37 -17.57 3.49
N THR A 169 -8.27 -18.89 3.42
CA THR A 169 -7.36 -19.59 2.50
C THR A 169 -8.12 -20.12 1.29
N GLY A 170 -7.63 -19.86 0.08
CA GLY A 170 -8.17 -20.42 -1.17
C GLY A 170 -9.64 -20.08 -1.44
N LEU A 171 -10.10 -18.90 -1.01
CA LEU A 171 -11.49 -18.49 -1.15
C LEU A 171 -11.85 -18.23 -2.62
N ILE A 172 -12.79 -19.00 -3.16
CA ILE A 172 -13.47 -18.74 -4.42
C ILE A 172 -14.79 -18.04 -4.08
N LEU A 173 -15.06 -16.91 -4.74
CA LEU A 173 -16.27 -16.12 -4.46
C LEU A 173 -17.54 -16.73 -5.05
N ASN A 174 -17.44 -17.34 -6.24
CA ASN A 174 -18.58 -17.93 -6.94
C ASN A 174 -18.16 -19.17 -7.78
N PRO A 175 -18.71 -20.37 -7.52
CA PRO A 175 -19.48 -20.72 -6.32
C PRO A 175 -18.61 -20.55 -5.06
N ARG A 176 -19.25 -20.21 -3.93
CA ARG A 176 -18.50 -19.92 -2.70
C ARG A 176 -17.86 -21.19 -2.13
N VAL A 177 -16.53 -21.28 -2.21
CA VAL A 177 -15.71 -22.40 -1.71
C VAL A 177 -14.49 -21.84 -1.01
N SER A 178 -14.03 -22.45 0.09
CA SER A 178 -12.80 -22.05 0.79
C SER A 178 -12.12 -23.25 1.41
N ASN A 179 -10.79 -23.22 1.46
CA ASN A 179 -9.97 -24.27 2.08
C ASN A 179 -9.87 -24.12 3.60
N GLY A 180 -10.36 -23.02 4.18
CA GLY A 180 -10.26 -22.74 5.61
C GLY A 180 -10.09 -21.26 5.95
N GLY A 181 -9.87 -20.99 7.24
CA GLY A 181 -9.61 -19.66 7.78
C GLY A 181 -8.55 -19.68 8.86
N ILE A 182 -7.83 -18.57 9.01
CA ILE A 182 -6.71 -18.40 9.93
C ILE A 182 -6.90 -17.09 10.69
N PHE A 183 -6.58 -17.09 11.98
CA PHE A 183 -6.39 -15.86 12.75
C PHE A 183 -4.90 -15.67 13.03
N TYR A 184 -4.34 -14.62 12.44
CA TYR A 184 -2.99 -14.16 12.74
C TYR A 184 -3.03 -13.24 13.96
N THR A 185 -2.07 -13.43 14.86
CA THR A 185 -1.90 -12.57 16.03
C THR A 185 -0.51 -11.97 15.99
N PHE A 186 -0.42 -10.65 15.91
CA PHE A 186 0.83 -9.89 15.94
C PHE A 186 0.97 -9.20 17.29
N VAL A 187 2.16 -9.23 17.87
CA VAL A 187 2.52 -8.36 18.98
C VAL A 187 2.92 -7.02 18.39
N VAL A 188 2.27 -5.95 18.84
CA VAL A 188 2.52 -4.59 18.36
C VAL A 188 3.41 -3.87 19.36
N GLN A 189 4.60 -3.47 18.91
CA GLN A 189 5.52 -2.64 19.67
C GLN A 189 5.50 -1.23 19.07
N PHE A 190 5.09 -0.25 19.89
CA PHE A 190 5.15 1.14 19.50
C PHE A 190 6.52 1.69 19.88
N PHE A 191 7.29 2.09 18.90
CA PHE A 191 8.47 2.90 19.14
C PHE A 191 7.99 4.33 19.40
N GLN A 192 8.41 4.92 20.52
CA GLN A 192 8.32 6.37 20.64
C GLN A 192 9.27 6.94 19.60
N ASP A 193 8.72 7.71 18.65
CA ASP A 193 9.53 8.69 17.92
C ASP A 193 10.34 9.46 18.99
N GLY A 194 11.67 9.49 18.86
CA GLY A 194 12.54 10.30 19.72
C GLY A 194 12.12 11.76 19.76
#